data_AF-A0A3M1DYF6-F1
#
_entry.id   AF-A0A3M1DYF6-F1
#
_cell.length_a   1.000
_cell.length_b   1.000
_cell.length_c   1.000
_cell.angle_alpha   90.00
_cell.angle_beta   90.00
_cell.angle_gamma   90.00
#
_symmetry.space_group_name_H-M   'P 1'
#
loop_
_entity.id
_entity.type
_entity.pdbx_description
1 polymer ?
#
loop_
_entity_poly.entity_id
_entity_poly.type
_entity_poly.pdbx_seq_one_letter_code
_entity_poly.pdbx_strand_id
1 'polypeptide(L)'
;MKPFATFGMTLLLTALSLPAMAWQRPTRSEWRTFKQERHAARQDFRQERRADRRDFRRDVRSDVRDYRRDRRQDRRDYRQEQRQNVRDLRQADTPEERREVKQEMRQDRRAFRQDRRQDRRDLRQDLREDGRDYRQERREARQEFRQERREDVRDLFD
;
A
#
# COMPACT_ATOMS: atom_id res chain seq x y z
N MET A 1 3.53 -3.84 98.58
CA MET A 1 4.27 -5.08 98.28
C MET A 1 3.57 -5.77 97.11
N LYS A 2 4.27 -6.02 96.00
CA LYS A 2 3.85 -6.88 94.85
C LYS A 2 3.86 -8.37 95.32
N PRO A 3 3.29 -9.41 94.64
CA PRO A 3 3.34 -9.60 93.16
C PRO A 3 2.38 -10.63 92.45
N PHE A 4 2.57 -10.76 91.10
CA PHE A 4 2.28 -11.87 90.12
C PHE A 4 0.81 -12.34 89.94
N ALA A 5 0.30 -12.85 88.81
CA ALA A 5 0.85 -13.67 87.70
C ALA A 5 -0.14 -13.60 86.48
N THR A 6 0.28 -13.28 85.24
CA THR A 6 0.60 -14.15 84.09
C THR A 6 -0.42 -15.23 83.65
N PHE A 7 -0.71 -15.20 82.34
CA PHE A 7 -1.04 -16.27 81.36
C PHE A 7 -2.47 -16.42 80.81
N GLY A 8 -2.52 -16.49 79.47
CA GLY A 8 -3.63 -16.97 78.63
C GLY A 8 -4.00 -15.93 77.56
N MET A 9 -4.04 -16.18 76.25
CA MET A 9 -3.89 -17.39 75.46
C MET A 9 -3.88 -16.91 73.99
N THR A 10 -3.00 -17.47 73.17
CA THR A 10 -2.88 -17.25 71.73
C THR A 10 -4.13 -17.68 70.95
N LEU A 11 -4.63 -16.85 70.01
CA LEU A 11 -5.35 -17.23 68.78
C LEU A 11 -5.47 -15.98 67.87
N LEU A 12 -4.57 -15.77 66.90
CA LEU A 12 -4.66 -16.23 65.51
C LEU A 12 -5.83 -15.60 64.75
N LEU A 13 -5.54 -14.61 63.91
CA LEU A 13 -6.02 -14.47 62.53
C LEU A 13 -5.30 -13.25 61.91
N THR A 14 -4.18 -13.54 61.27
CA THR A 14 -3.58 -12.68 60.26
C THR A 14 -4.65 -12.31 59.25
N ALA A 15 -5.21 -11.11 59.38
CA ALA A 15 -6.01 -10.52 58.33
C ALA A 15 -5.11 -10.43 57.10
N LEU A 16 -5.34 -11.31 56.12
CA LEU A 16 -4.83 -11.16 54.78
C LEU A 16 -5.24 -9.76 54.33
N SER A 17 -4.28 -8.84 54.35
CA SER A 17 -4.34 -7.58 53.63
C SER A 17 -4.38 -7.94 52.16
N LEU A 18 -5.57 -8.26 51.66
CA LEU A 18 -5.85 -8.21 50.24
C LEU A 18 -5.42 -6.81 49.81
N PRO A 19 -4.38 -6.64 48.99
CA PRO A 19 -4.18 -5.35 48.35
C PRO A 19 -5.43 -5.20 47.51
N ALA A 20 -6.28 -4.23 47.88
CA ALA A 20 -7.23 -3.69 46.96
C ALA A 20 -6.38 -3.15 45.80
N MET A 21 -6.16 -3.96 44.77
CA MET A 21 -5.76 -3.48 43.46
C MET A 21 -6.91 -2.59 43.01
N ALA A 22 -6.86 -1.34 43.46
CA ALA A 22 -7.78 -0.32 43.09
C ALA A 22 -7.57 -0.12 41.60
N TRP A 23 -8.53 -0.57 40.81
CA TRP A 23 -8.69 -0.14 39.42
C TRP A 23 -8.79 1.38 39.46
N GLN A 24 -7.66 2.05 39.29
CA GLN A 24 -7.54 3.47 39.52
C GLN A 24 -8.16 4.15 38.31
N ARG A 25 -9.41 4.59 38.48
CA ARG A 25 -10.15 5.17 37.36
C ARG A 25 -9.40 6.41 36.86
N PRO A 26 -9.12 6.52 35.55
CA PRO A 26 -8.45 7.67 34.98
C PRO A 26 -9.17 8.96 35.38
N THR A 27 -8.38 9.93 35.84
CA THR A 27 -8.84 11.24 36.28
C THR A 27 -9.42 12.04 35.12
N ARG A 28 -10.21 13.08 35.43
CA ARG A 28 -10.80 13.96 34.40
C ARG A 28 -9.74 14.66 33.55
N SER A 29 -8.56 14.96 34.12
CA SER A 29 -7.42 15.54 33.40
C SER A 29 -6.82 14.54 32.41
N GLU A 30 -6.55 13.30 32.84
CA GLU A 30 -6.01 12.23 31.98
C GLU A 30 -6.98 11.91 30.83
N TRP A 31 -8.28 11.89 31.10
CA TRP A 31 -9.29 11.76 30.04
C TRP A 31 -9.27 12.89 29.01
N ARG A 32 -8.92 14.12 29.43
CA ARG A 32 -8.84 15.27 28.52
C ARG A 32 -7.58 15.20 27.67
N THR A 33 -6.44 14.85 28.25
CA THR A 33 -5.17 14.68 27.50
C THR A 33 -5.29 13.52 26.52
N PHE A 34 -5.78 12.37 26.95
CA PHE A 34 -6.05 11.21 26.10
C PHE A 34 -6.93 11.56 24.90
N LYS A 35 -8.03 12.31 25.11
CA LYS A 35 -8.90 12.75 24.01
C LYS A 35 -8.20 13.69 23.02
N GLN A 36 -7.31 14.56 23.51
CA GLN A 36 -6.53 15.46 22.66
C GLN A 36 -5.50 14.68 21.84
N GLU A 37 -4.74 13.79 22.46
CA GLU A 37 -3.77 12.91 21.81
C GLU A 37 -4.44 12.02 20.75
N ARG A 38 -5.58 11.39 21.09
CA ARG A 38 -6.35 10.60 20.13
C ARG A 38 -6.92 11.42 18.99
N HIS A 39 -7.24 12.69 19.22
CA HIS A 39 -7.66 13.60 18.16
C HIS A 39 -6.48 13.93 17.24
N ALA A 40 -5.30 14.24 17.80
CA ALA A 40 -4.07 14.49 17.04
C ALA A 40 -3.67 13.27 16.20
N ALA A 41 -3.55 12.08 16.80
CA ALA A 41 -3.23 10.83 16.11
C ALA A 41 -4.19 10.52 14.96
N ARG A 42 -5.49 10.83 15.13
CA ARG A 42 -6.48 10.69 14.05
C ARG A 42 -6.25 11.67 12.90
N GLN A 43 -5.84 12.90 13.19
CA GLN A 43 -5.52 13.87 12.15
C GLN A 43 -4.24 13.45 11.42
N ASP A 44 -3.23 13.00 12.14
CA ASP A 44 -1.94 12.57 11.56
C ASP A 44 -2.14 11.36 10.65
N PHE A 45 -2.83 10.32 11.13
CA PHE A 45 -3.21 9.18 10.30
C PHE A 45 -3.98 9.60 9.03
N ARG A 46 -4.86 10.60 9.13
CA ARG A 46 -5.59 11.11 7.95
C ARG A 46 -4.67 11.85 6.97
N GLN A 47 -3.69 12.59 7.48
CA GLN A 47 -2.73 13.32 6.67
C GLN A 47 -1.80 12.35 5.94
N GLU A 48 -1.24 11.39 6.66
CA GLU A 48 -0.44 10.29 6.10
C GLU A 48 -1.22 9.56 5.01
N ARG A 49 -2.47 9.15 5.28
CA ARG A 49 -3.28 8.48 4.25
C ARG A 49 -3.63 9.35 3.03
N ARG A 50 -3.54 10.67 3.15
CA ARG A 50 -3.67 11.58 1.99
C ARG A 50 -2.36 11.66 1.21
N ALA A 51 -1.22 11.67 1.91
CA ALA A 51 0.11 11.64 1.30
C ALA A 51 0.29 10.35 0.49
N ASP A 52 0.08 9.18 1.08
CA ASP A 52 0.24 7.91 0.35
C ASP A 52 -0.66 7.82 -0.88
N ARG A 53 -1.88 8.33 -0.78
CA ARG A 53 -2.80 8.37 -1.93
C ARG A 53 -2.25 9.25 -3.04
N ARG A 54 -1.64 10.37 -2.69
CA ARG A 54 -1.03 11.29 -3.65
C ARG A 54 0.18 10.64 -4.30
N ASP A 55 0.99 9.94 -3.52
CA ASP A 55 2.20 9.26 -4.01
C ASP A 55 1.84 8.09 -4.92
N PHE A 56 0.94 7.20 -4.50
CA PHE A 56 0.40 6.15 -5.38
C PHE A 56 -0.16 6.70 -6.71
N ARG A 57 -0.87 7.84 -6.67
CA ARG A 57 -1.36 8.50 -7.90
C ARG A 57 -0.25 9.08 -8.75
N ARG A 58 0.86 9.50 -8.15
CA ARG A 58 2.03 10.01 -8.84
C ARG A 58 2.73 8.88 -9.57
N ASP A 59 2.91 7.74 -8.90
CA ASP A 59 3.60 6.57 -9.44
C ASP A 59 2.84 6.02 -10.65
N VAL A 60 1.53 5.75 -10.49
CA VAL A 60 0.65 5.34 -11.60
C VAL A 60 0.68 6.32 -12.78
N ARG A 61 0.79 7.63 -12.51
CA ARG A 61 0.91 8.64 -13.58
C ARG A 61 2.27 8.57 -14.27
N SER A 62 3.33 8.26 -13.54
CA SER A 62 4.68 8.06 -14.09
C SER A 62 4.69 6.86 -15.01
N ASP A 63 4.19 5.71 -14.56
CA ASP A 63 4.20 4.46 -15.34
C ASP A 63 3.43 4.63 -16.65
N VAL A 64 2.25 5.26 -16.57
CA VAL A 64 1.44 5.57 -17.77
C VAL A 64 2.14 6.56 -18.69
N ARG A 65 2.91 7.50 -18.14
CA ARG A 65 3.68 8.47 -18.95
C ARG A 65 4.83 7.77 -19.67
N ASP A 66 5.54 6.90 -18.98
CA ASP A 66 6.70 6.18 -19.52
C ASP A 66 6.24 5.20 -20.59
N TYR A 67 5.19 4.41 -20.33
CA TYR A 67 4.51 3.60 -21.36
C TYR A 67 4.14 4.43 -22.60
N ARG A 68 3.56 5.63 -22.42
CA ARG A 68 3.22 6.49 -23.56
C ARG A 68 4.44 6.98 -24.32
N ARG A 69 5.56 7.20 -23.65
CA ARG A 69 6.82 7.60 -24.27
C ARG A 69 7.37 6.47 -25.13
N ASP A 70 7.44 5.26 -24.59
CA ASP A 70 7.94 4.08 -25.29
C ASP A 70 7.06 3.77 -26.49
N ARG A 71 5.74 3.79 -26.31
CA ARG A 71 4.80 3.60 -27.43
C ARG A 71 4.90 4.65 -28.53
N ARG A 72 5.37 5.86 -28.23
CA ARG A 72 5.66 6.88 -29.26
C ARG A 72 6.94 6.55 -30.01
N GLN A 73 7.94 6.02 -29.32
CA GLN A 73 9.20 5.59 -29.91
C GLN A 73 8.97 4.39 -30.84
N ASP A 74 8.32 3.32 -30.38
CA ASP A 74 8.03 2.15 -31.22
C ASP A 74 7.25 2.53 -32.48
N ARG A 75 6.32 3.49 -32.35
CA ARG A 75 5.54 3.98 -33.49
C ARG A 75 6.39 4.75 -34.49
N ARG A 76 7.42 5.46 -34.03
CA ARG A 76 8.38 6.13 -34.91
C ARG A 76 9.22 5.08 -35.64
N ASP A 77 9.69 4.07 -34.94
CA ASP A 77 10.57 3.04 -35.49
C ASP A 77 9.82 2.18 -36.51
N TYR A 78 8.62 1.71 -36.16
CA TYR A 78 7.72 1.05 -37.11
C TYR A 78 7.42 1.91 -38.35
N ARG A 79 7.26 3.22 -38.20
CA ARG A 79 7.04 4.11 -39.36
C ARG A 79 8.28 4.22 -40.25
N GLN A 80 9.47 4.14 -39.69
CA GLN A 80 10.73 4.16 -40.45
C GLN A 80 10.88 2.85 -41.23
N GLU A 81 10.69 1.72 -40.57
CA GLU A 81 10.66 0.39 -41.22
C GLU A 81 9.65 0.35 -42.36
N GLN A 82 8.40 0.76 -42.13
CA GLN A 82 7.39 0.78 -43.19
C GLN A 82 7.74 1.72 -44.36
N ARG A 83 8.51 2.79 -44.13
CA ARG A 83 9.02 3.63 -45.22
C ARG A 83 10.10 2.90 -46.01
N GLN A 84 10.94 2.12 -45.35
CA GLN A 84 11.96 1.30 -46.00
C GLN A 84 11.30 0.21 -46.85
N ASN A 85 10.36 -0.56 -46.30
CA ASN A 85 9.66 -1.60 -47.06
C ASN A 85 8.91 -1.02 -48.27
N VAL A 86 8.38 0.22 -48.18
CA VAL A 86 7.77 0.89 -49.33
C VAL A 86 8.81 1.28 -50.39
N ARG A 87 10.03 1.65 -50.00
CA ARG A 87 11.14 1.88 -50.94
C ARG A 87 11.56 0.57 -51.61
N ASP A 88 11.72 -0.49 -50.83
CA ASP A 88 12.10 -1.81 -51.35
C ASP A 88 11.04 -2.33 -52.33
N LEU A 89 9.76 -2.14 -52.01
CA LEU A 89 8.66 -2.49 -52.93
C LEU A 89 8.68 -1.68 -54.23
N ARG A 90 9.18 -0.44 -54.21
CA ARG A 90 9.34 0.38 -55.42
C ARG A 90 10.53 -0.10 -56.25
N GLN A 91 11.61 -0.53 -55.61
CA GLN A 91 12.85 -1.01 -56.22
C GLN A 91 12.78 -2.47 -56.68
N ALA A 92 11.79 -3.25 -56.20
CA ALA A 92 11.58 -4.61 -56.64
C ALA A 92 11.25 -4.69 -58.14
N ASP A 93 12.08 -5.42 -58.88
CA ASP A 93 12.03 -5.53 -60.34
C ASP A 93 11.20 -6.74 -60.79
N THR A 94 11.08 -7.76 -59.94
CA THR A 94 10.34 -9.00 -60.24
C THR A 94 9.01 -9.11 -59.48
N PRO A 95 8.03 -9.85 -60.02
CA PRO A 95 6.81 -10.20 -59.28
C PRO A 95 7.07 -10.93 -57.97
N GLU A 96 8.10 -11.77 -57.92
CA GLU A 96 8.53 -12.55 -56.76
C GLU A 96 9.03 -11.64 -55.63
N GLU A 97 9.99 -10.75 -55.90
CA GLU A 97 10.49 -9.78 -54.91
C GLU A 97 9.35 -8.89 -54.37
N ARG A 98 8.43 -8.46 -55.25
CA ARG A 98 7.24 -7.69 -54.83
C ARG A 98 6.33 -8.48 -53.90
N ARG A 99 6.24 -9.81 -54.04
CA ARG A 99 5.46 -10.68 -53.15
C ARG A 99 6.16 -10.80 -51.80
N GLU A 100 7.48 -10.98 -51.80
CA GLU A 100 8.29 -11.09 -50.57
C GLU A 100 8.18 -9.82 -49.72
N VAL A 101 8.42 -8.65 -50.30
CA VAL A 101 8.31 -7.37 -49.56
C VAL A 101 6.88 -7.16 -49.02
N LYS A 102 5.85 -7.50 -49.81
CA LYS A 102 4.46 -7.43 -49.32
C LYS A 102 4.18 -8.41 -48.17
N GLN A 103 4.82 -9.57 -48.18
CA GLN A 103 4.70 -10.56 -47.13
C GLN A 103 5.39 -10.07 -45.85
N GLU A 104 6.59 -9.51 -45.95
CA GLU A 104 7.31 -8.87 -44.85
C GLU A 104 6.48 -7.73 -44.23
N MET A 105 5.99 -6.78 -45.03
CA MET A 105 5.09 -5.71 -44.55
C MET A 105 3.87 -6.23 -43.78
N ARG A 106 3.30 -7.37 -44.21
CA ARG A 106 2.17 -8.02 -43.51
C ARG A 106 2.61 -8.62 -42.18
N GLN A 107 3.79 -9.24 -42.13
CA GLN A 107 4.36 -9.80 -40.92
C GLN A 107 4.71 -8.70 -39.92
N ASP A 108 5.40 -7.64 -40.32
CA ASP A 108 5.75 -6.51 -39.45
C ASP A 108 4.51 -5.85 -38.86
N ARG A 109 3.49 -5.63 -39.69
CA ARG A 109 2.20 -5.09 -39.22
C ARG A 109 1.54 -6.02 -38.19
N ARG A 110 1.68 -7.33 -38.35
CA ARG A 110 1.13 -8.30 -37.41
C ARG A 110 1.92 -8.29 -36.11
N ALA A 111 3.25 -8.32 -36.18
CA ALA A 111 4.16 -8.26 -35.03
C ALA A 111 3.91 -6.99 -34.22
N PHE A 112 3.99 -5.81 -34.84
CA PHE A 112 3.72 -4.53 -34.18
C PHE A 112 2.36 -4.46 -33.49
N ARG A 113 1.33 -5.09 -34.07
CA ARG A 113 -0.01 -5.17 -33.46
C ARG A 113 -0.05 -6.13 -32.27
N GLN A 114 0.69 -7.23 -32.33
CA GLN A 114 0.79 -8.19 -31.23
C GLN A 114 1.56 -7.57 -30.06
N ASP A 115 2.73 -6.99 -30.31
CA ASP A 115 3.54 -6.32 -29.29
C ASP A 115 2.73 -5.24 -28.57
N ARG A 116 2.07 -4.36 -29.33
CA ARG A 116 1.21 -3.32 -28.75
C ARG A 116 0.08 -3.89 -27.88
N ARG A 117 -0.48 -5.05 -28.24
CA ARG A 117 -1.51 -5.70 -27.43
C ARG A 117 -0.92 -6.29 -26.16
N GLN A 118 0.27 -6.87 -26.26
CA GLN A 118 1.00 -7.46 -25.16
C GLN A 118 1.43 -6.38 -24.16
N ASP A 119 2.12 -5.33 -24.57
CA ASP A 119 2.53 -4.24 -23.66
C ASP A 119 1.35 -3.60 -22.95
N ARG A 120 0.20 -3.46 -23.65
CA ARG A 120 -1.01 -2.91 -23.05
C ARG A 120 -1.59 -3.86 -22.00
N ARG A 121 -1.50 -5.16 -22.24
CA ARG A 121 -1.95 -6.18 -21.29
C ARG A 121 -1.05 -6.16 -20.06
N ASP A 122 0.25 -6.06 -20.26
CA ASP A 122 1.26 -6.08 -19.20
C ASP A 122 1.12 -4.84 -18.31
N LEU A 123 1.10 -3.63 -18.88
CA LEU A 123 0.81 -2.41 -18.11
C LEU A 123 -0.52 -2.52 -17.32
N ARG A 124 -1.55 -3.13 -17.91
CA ARG A 124 -2.83 -3.29 -17.22
C ARG A 124 -2.73 -4.28 -16.06
N GLN A 125 -1.89 -5.29 -16.18
CA GLN A 125 -1.64 -6.25 -15.13
C GLN A 125 -0.88 -5.59 -13.98
N ASP A 126 0.22 -4.90 -14.29
CA ASP A 126 1.05 -4.19 -13.30
C ASP A 126 0.20 -3.20 -12.49
N LEU A 127 -0.51 -2.29 -13.17
CA LEU A 127 -1.40 -1.32 -12.51
C LEU A 127 -2.52 -1.97 -11.68
N ARG A 128 -2.92 -3.20 -12.02
CA ARG A 128 -3.93 -3.93 -11.24
C ARG A 128 -3.32 -4.54 -9.98
N GLU A 129 -2.09 -5.03 -10.07
CA GLU A 129 -1.29 -5.55 -8.96
C GLU A 129 -0.96 -4.43 -7.99
N ASP A 130 -0.37 -3.33 -8.45
CA ASP A 130 -0.11 -2.14 -7.62
C ASP A 130 -1.38 -1.65 -6.92
N GLY A 131 -2.50 -1.62 -7.66
CA GLY A 131 -3.78 -1.23 -7.11
C GLY A 131 -4.33 -2.20 -6.06
N ARG A 132 -3.99 -3.50 -6.13
CA ARG A 132 -4.34 -4.49 -5.10
C ARG A 132 -3.47 -4.28 -3.87
N ASP A 133 -2.18 -4.11 -4.04
CA ASP A 133 -1.21 -3.98 -2.95
C ASP A 133 -1.49 -2.70 -2.15
N TYR A 134 -1.65 -1.56 -2.84
CA TYR A 134 -2.09 -0.31 -2.21
C TYR A 134 -3.41 -0.44 -1.44
N ARG A 135 -4.36 -1.26 -1.93
CA ARG A 135 -5.62 -1.51 -1.19
C ARG A 135 -5.39 -2.37 0.04
N GLN A 136 -4.48 -3.34 -0.03
CA GLN A 136 -4.13 -4.23 1.06
C GLN A 136 -3.40 -3.46 2.17
N GLU A 137 -2.33 -2.73 1.85
CA GLU A 137 -1.60 -1.89 2.80
C GLU A 137 -2.54 -0.91 3.51
N ARG A 138 -3.48 -0.30 2.77
CA ARG A 138 -4.46 0.61 3.35
C ARG A 138 -5.47 -0.08 4.26
N ARG A 139 -5.75 -1.38 4.07
CA ARG A 139 -6.57 -2.17 4.99
C ARG A 139 -5.78 -2.52 6.24
N GLU A 140 -4.51 -2.87 6.11
CA GLU A 140 -3.60 -3.21 7.21
C GLU A 140 -3.35 -1.99 8.09
N ALA A 141 -2.93 -0.85 7.54
CA ALA A 141 -2.76 0.40 8.27
C ALA A 141 -4.03 0.84 9.03
N ARG A 142 -5.23 0.56 8.48
CA ARG A 142 -6.50 0.82 9.18
C ARG A 142 -6.77 -0.14 10.32
N GLN A 143 -6.33 -1.38 10.21
CA GLN A 143 -6.47 -2.38 11.27
C GLN A 143 -5.49 -2.07 12.40
N GLU A 144 -4.23 -1.77 12.07
CA GLU A 144 -3.20 -1.35 13.01
C GLU A 144 -3.65 -0.12 13.80
N PHE A 145 -4.07 0.96 13.12
CA PHE A 145 -4.60 2.16 13.80
C PHE A 145 -5.82 1.89 14.70
N ARG A 146 -6.60 0.83 14.40
CA ARG A 146 -7.72 0.40 15.26
C ARG A 146 -7.24 -0.41 16.46
N GLN A 147 -6.18 -1.21 16.30
CA GLN A 147 -5.58 -2.02 17.36
C GLN A 147 -4.84 -1.10 18.34
N GLU A 148 -3.99 -0.21 17.85
CA GLU A 148 -3.33 0.84 18.63
C GLU A 148 -4.36 1.62 19.46
N ARG A 149 -5.47 2.07 18.85
CA ARG A 149 -6.54 2.74 19.61
C ARG A 149 -7.15 1.88 20.73
N ARG A 150 -7.23 0.56 20.55
CA ARG A 150 -7.75 -0.34 21.61
C ARG A 150 -6.73 -0.49 22.72
N GLU A 151 -5.45 -0.54 22.38
CA GLU A 151 -4.32 -0.59 23.31
C GLU A 151 -4.23 0.72 24.10
N ASP A 152 -4.23 1.88 23.46
CA ASP A 152 -4.21 3.17 24.19
C ASP A 152 -5.38 3.31 25.17
N VAL A 153 -6.57 2.79 24.80
CA VAL A 153 -7.71 2.78 25.72
C VAL A 153 -7.46 1.84 26.88
N ARG A 154 -6.86 0.67 26.64
CA ARG A 154 -6.52 -0.30 27.68
C ARG A 154 -5.49 0.28 28.64
N ASP A 155 -4.42 0.86 28.11
CA ASP A 155 -3.33 1.48 28.88
C ASP A 155 -3.80 2.67 29.73
N LEU A 156 -4.91 3.31 29.35
CA LEU A 156 -5.55 4.35 30.17
C LEU A 156 -6.19 3.80 31.46
N PHE A 157 -6.45 2.49 31.54
CA PHE A 157 -7.10 1.83 32.68
C PHE A 157 -6.18 0.86 33.45
N ASP A 158 -5.00 0.55 32.91
CA ASP A 158 -3.95 -0.28 33.54
C ASP A 158 -2.98 0.61 34.34
#